data_AF-A0A822CLC1-F1
#
_entry.id   AF-A0A822CLC1-F1
#
_cell.length_a   1.000
_cell.length_b   1.000
_cell.length_c   1.000
_cell.angle_alpha   90.00
_cell.angle_beta   90.00
_cell.angle_gamma   90.00
#
_symmetry.space_group_name_H-M   'P 1'
#
loop_
_entity.id
_entity.type
_entity.pdbx_description
1 polymer ?
#
loop_
_entity_poly.entity_id
_entity_poly.type
_entity_poly.pdbx_seq_one_letter_code
_entity_poly.pdbx_strand_id
1 'polypeptide(L)'
;MALCLANSLVARCGFEPYDQLVRYKWWFRHGYMSSTGNCFDIGAATKKAIRKFENQQTEFARNNNIPFDEIDFLSDKKLLKNFPVYCGSDEAAGNGALMRLAPVPLFFHQKPQVAVDFSGISGGITHGDKRAYDACRYYGALIIAVLLNKVGKDQLLSEEFYSNELKKLFKGDPLHPEIEKVARGSFKKRKGYDDGIRGKGYVVNSLEAALWAFWKTKTFKEGAIEAVNLGDDTDTTAAIYGQLAGAFYGYTKLPPEWINMVYAKLFIECLCEWIAYEGSQWNSKK
;
A
#
# COMPACT_ATOMS: atom_id res chain seq x y z
N MET A 1 7.41 5.05 4.69
CA MET A 1 7.38 3.70 4.07
C MET A 1 6.96 3.69 2.60
N ALA A 2 5.91 4.39 2.16
CA ALA A 2 5.50 4.40 0.74
C ALA A 2 6.65 4.82 -0.21
N LEU A 3 7.45 5.82 0.17
CA LEU A 3 8.66 6.23 -0.57
C LEU A 3 9.71 5.11 -0.66
N CYS A 4 9.92 4.35 0.42
CA CYS A 4 10.83 3.20 0.39
C CYS A 4 10.35 2.14 -0.61
N LEU A 5 9.05 1.86 -0.65
CA LEU A 5 8.45 0.91 -1.59
C LEU A 5 8.54 1.44 -3.05
N ALA A 6 8.16 2.68 -3.29
CA ALA A 6 8.30 3.34 -4.58
C ALA A 6 9.73 3.27 -5.11
N ASN A 7 10.69 3.61 -4.26
CA ASN A 7 12.09 3.58 -4.62
C ASN A 7 12.65 2.16 -4.80
N SER A 8 12.14 1.16 -4.07
CA SER A 8 12.42 -0.26 -4.33
C SER A 8 11.99 -0.68 -5.74
N LEU A 9 10.75 -0.34 -6.11
CA LEU A 9 10.19 -0.69 -7.41
C LEU A 9 11.01 -0.10 -8.57
N VAL A 10 11.37 1.18 -8.45
CA VAL A 10 12.19 1.88 -9.44
C VAL A 10 13.61 1.29 -9.49
N ALA A 11 14.29 1.16 -8.35
CA ALA A 11 15.69 0.69 -8.31
C ALA A 11 15.85 -0.77 -8.77
N ARG A 12 14.79 -1.58 -8.65
CA ARG A 12 14.78 -2.99 -9.06
C ARG A 12 14.10 -3.22 -10.41
N CYS A 13 13.58 -2.16 -11.05
CA CYS A 13 12.75 -2.24 -12.26
C CYS A 13 11.66 -3.33 -12.15
N GLY A 14 11.07 -3.50 -10.97
CA GLY A 14 10.23 -4.65 -10.65
C GLY A 14 9.98 -4.80 -9.16
N PHE A 15 9.31 -5.90 -8.76
CA PHE A 15 8.96 -6.14 -7.37
C PHE A 15 9.91 -7.16 -6.74
N GLU A 16 10.73 -6.69 -5.81
CA GLU A 16 11.69 -7.50 -5.05
C GLU A 16 11.40 -7.36 -3.55
N PRO A 17 10.67 -8.30 -2.93
CA PRO A 17 10.25 -8.18 -1.52
C PRO A 17 11.42 -8.06 -0.54
N TYR A 18 12.59 -8.64 -0.87
CA TYR A 18 13.79 -8.51 -0.07
C TYR A 18 14.28 -7.05 -0.02
N ASP A 19 14.45 -6.40 -1.19
CA ASP A 19 14.88 -5.00 -1.28
C ASP A 19 13.87 -4.05 -0.62
N GLN A 20 12.57 -4.37 -0.71
CA GLN A 20 11.52 -3.65 0.02
C GLN A 20 11.76 -3.69 1.54
N LEU A 21 12.06 -4.86 2.11
CA LEU A 21 12.38 -5.02 3.54
C LEU A 21 13.69 -4.33 3.92
N VAL A 22 14.72 -4.40 3.07
CA VAL A 22 15.98 -3.67 3.27
C VAL A 22 15.73 -2.17 3.37
N ARG A 23 14.95 -1.56 2.47
CA ARG A 23 14.65 -0.12 2.54
C ARG A 23 13.78 0.25 3.74
N TYR A 24 12.90 -0.64 4.19
CA TYR A 24 12.17 -0.46 5.45
C TYR A 24 13.10 -0.53 6.67
N LYS A 25 14.08 -1.44 6.66
CA LYS A 25 15.13 -1.49 7.67
C LYS A 25 15.95 -0.21 7.68
N TRP A 26 16.37 0.32 6.52
CA TRP A 26 17.10 1.59 6.44
C TRP A 26 16.27 2.76 6.97
N TRP A 27 14.96 2.79 6.69
CA TRP A 27 14.07 3.79 7.27
C TRP A 27 14.05 3.66 8.79
N PHE A 28 13.86 2.44 9.31
CA PHE A 28 13.79 2.16 10.74
C PHE A 28 15.09 2.50 11.48
N ARG A 29 16.26 2.21 10.90
CA ARG A 29 17.56 2.37 11.54
C ARG A 29 18.20 3.73 11.33
N HIS A 30 17.98 4.35 10.17
CA HIS A 30 18.75 5.52 9.72
C HIS A 30 17.85 6.67 9.22
N GLY A 31 16.53 6.55 9.34
CA GLY A 31 15.62 7.60 8.86
C GLY A 31 15.60 7.74 7.33
N TYR A 32 16.04 6.72 6.58
CA TYR A 32 15.96 6.70 5.12
C TYR A 32 14.55 7.04 4.63
N MET A 33 14.43 8.04 3.75
CA MET A 33 13.14 8.55 3.23
C MET A 33 12.18 9.10 4.32
N SER A 34 12.71 9.54 5.46
CA SER A 34 11.93 10.22 6.51
C SER A 34 11.84 11.73 6.28
N SER A 35 10.71 12.34 6.65
CA SER A 35 10.53 13.79 6.64
C SER A 35 11.28 14.52 7.76
N THR A 36 11.72 13.81 8.79
CA THR A 36 12.42 14.40 9.96
C THR A 36 13.89 13.98 10.03
N GLY A 37 14.38 13.24 9.04
CA GLY A 37 15.72 12.64 9.04
C GLY A 37 15.88 11.45 9.99
N ASN A 38 14.86 11.09 10.79
CA ASN A 38 14.88 9.96 11.72
C ASN A 38 13.62 9.09 11.56
N CYS A 39 13.67 7.83 11.98
CA CYS A 39 12.45 7.03 12.09
C CYS A 39 11.57 7.57 13.21
N PHE A 40 10.32 7.90 12.89
CA PHE A 40 9.28 8.19 13.87
C PHE A 40 8.01 7.44 13.48
N ASP A 41 7.11 7.25 14.45
CA ASP A 41 5.77 6.69 14.24
C ASP A 41 5.74 5.29 13.57
N ILE A 42 6.67 4.42 13.97
CA ILE A 42 6.68 3.03 13.52
C ILE A 42 5.70 2.18 14.34
N GLY A 43 4.67 1.66 13.68
CA GLY A 43 3.71 0.73 14.29
C GLY A 43 4.36 -0.58 14.78
N ALA A 44 3.76 -1.18 15.82
CA ALA A 44 4.31 -2.35 16.50
C ALA A 44 4.49 -3.57 15.57
N ALA A 45 3.52 -3.84 14.69
CA ALA A 45 3.58 -4.94 13.73
C ALA A 45 4.76 -4.78 12.75
N THR A 46 4.91 -3.60 12.14
CA THR A 46 6.02 -3.26 11.26
C THR A 46 7.37 -3.41 11.97
N LYS A 47 7.50 -2.87 13.19
CA LYS A 47 8.73 -2.97 14.00
C LYS A 47 9.10 -4.43 14.29
N LYS A 48 8.13 -5.28 14.64
CA LYS A 48 8.33 -6.71 14.87
C LYS A 48 8.78 -7.43 13.59
N ALA A 49 8.14 -7.13 12.45
CA ALA A 49 8.50 -7.72 11.17
C ALA A 49 9.92 -7.35 10.73
N ILE A 50 10.32 -6.07 10.85
CA ILE A 50 11.69 -5.64 10.49
C ILE A 50 12.73 -6.30 11.40
N ARG A 51 12.46 -6.43 12.71
CA ARG A 51 13.38 -7.15 13.61
C ARG A 51 13.51 -8.63 13.27
N LYS A 52 12.40 -9.28 12.90
CA LYS A 52 12.42 -10.68 12.41
C LYS A 52 13.26 -10.78 11.14
N PHE A 53 13.07 -9.86 10.20
CA PHE A 53 13.87 -9.77 8.97
C PHE A 53 15.37 -9.62 9.25
N GLU A 54 15.76 -8.73 10.17
CA GLU A 54 17.17 -8.53 10.56
C GLU A 54 17.82 -9.81 11.14
N ASN A 55 17.08 -10.53 11.98
CA ASN A 55 17.55 -11.81 12.53
C ASN A 55 17.72 -12.85 11.41
N GLN A 56 16.72 -12.96 10.52
CA GLN A 56 16.78 -13.85 9.36
C GLN A 56 17.91 -13.50 8.40
N GLN A 57 18.18 -12.21 8.14
CA GLN A 57 19.34 -11.76 7.37
C GLN A 57 20.65 -12.22 8.01
N THR A 58 20.77 -12.08 9.33
CA THR A 58 21.98 -12.48 10.06
C THR A 58 22.24 -13.98 9.95
N GLU A 59 21.20 -14.80 10.16
CA GLU A 59 21.30 -16.26 10.02
C GLU A 59 21.57 -16.68 8.56
N PHE A 60 20.87 -16.07 7.61
CA PHE A 60 21.02 -16.36 6.19
C PHE A 60 22.44 -16.03 5.70
N ALA A 61 23.01 -14.90 6.12
CA ALA A 61 24.37 -14.50 5.76
C ALA A 61 25.40 -15.51 6.27
N ARG A 62 25.27 -15.93 7.54
CA ARG A 62 26.14 -16.97 8.14
C ARG A 62 26.06 -18.29 7.38
N ASN A 63 24.84 -18.76 7.09
CA ASN A 63 24.63 -20.05 6.44
C ASN A 63 25.12 -20.10 4.99
N ASN A 64 25.23 -18.94 4.33
CA ASN A 64 25.66 -18.83 2.94
C ASN A 64 27.04 -18.18 2.77
N ASN A 65 27.78 -17.93 3.85
CA ASN A 65 29.07 -17.24 3.87
C ASN A 65 29.06 -15.87 3.15
N ILE A 66 27.99 -15.09 3.35
CA ILE A 66 27.85 -13.74 2.79
C ILE A 66 28.39 -12.73 3.82
N PRO A 67 29.27 -11.79 3.42
CA PRO A 67 29.70 -10.70 4.30
C PRO A 67 28.49 -9.87 4.82
N PHE A 68 28.50 -9.50 6.11
CA PHE A 68 27.36 -8.80 6.72
C PHE A 68 27.12 -7.40 6.17
N ASP A 69 28.16 -6.74 5.66
CA ASP A 69 28.09 -5.44 4.99
C ASP A 69 27.53 -5.54 3.55
N GLU A 70 27.55 -6.74 2.95
CA GLU A 70 27.00 -6.99 1.62
C GLU A 70 25.53 -7.47 1.64
N ILE A 71 25.03 -7.95 2.79
CA ILE A 71 23.73 -8.64 2.87
C ILE A 71 22.56 -7.76 2.39
N ASP A 72 22.62 -6.45 2.60
CA ASP A 72 21.57 -5.52 2.15
C ASP A 72 21.57 -5.30 0.63
N PHE A 73 22.69 -5.57 -0.03
CA PHE A 73 22.89 -5.37 -1.46
C PHE A 73 22.85 -6.68 -2.25
N LEU A 74 22.38 -7.76 -1.62
CA LEU A 74 22.30 -9.08 -2.23
C LEU A 74 21.52 -9.02 -3.56
N SER A 75 22.18 -9.45 -4.64
CA SER A 75 21.61 -9.46 -6.00
C SER A 75 21.49 -10.85 -6.61
N ASP A 76 22.03 -11.88 -5.95
CA ASP A 76 21.94 -13.27 -6.43
C ASP A 76 20.48 -13.75 -6.41
N LYS A 77 19.93 -14.04 -7.60
CA LYS A 77 18.52 -14.43 -7.77
C LYS A 77 18.17 -15.74 -7.06
N LYS A 78 19.11 -16.69 -6.95
CA LYS A 78 18.87 -17.99 -6.30
C LYS A 78 18.80 -17.81 -4.78
N LEU A 79 19.71 -17.01 -4.22
CA LEU A 79 19.71 -16.70 -2.80
C LEU A 79 18.47 -15.88 -2.41
N LEU A 80 18.15 -14.83 -3.18
CA LEU A 80 16.95 -14.00 -2.96
C LEU A 80 15.67 -14.84 -2.96
N LYS A 81 15.52 -15.77 -3.92
CA LYS A 81 14.36 -16.66 -4.00
C LYS A 81 14.20 -17.56 -2.76
N ASN A 82 15.30 -17.91 -2.11
CA ASN A 82 15.32 -18.77 -0.93
C ASN A 82 15.19 -17.99 0.38
N PHE A 83 15.25 -16.65 0.34
CA PHE A 83 15.14 -15.84 1.54
C PHE A 83 13.69 -15.80 2.05
N PRO A 84 13.42 -16.06 3.35
CA PRO A 84 12.08 -16.08 3.91
C PRO A 84 11.51 -14.67 4.15
N VAL A 85 11.07 -13.99 3.09
CA VAL A 85 10.60 -12.59 3.12
C VAL A 85 9.32 -12.35 3.93
N TYR A 86 8.55 -13.38 4.28
CA TYR A 86 7.33 -13.23 5.07
C TYR A 86 7.62 -13.07 6.57
N CYS A 87 7.84 -11.81 6.96
CA CYS A 87 8.23 -11.43 8.32
C CYS A 87 7.05 -10.99 9.20
N GLY A 88 5.87 -10.80 8.62
CA GLY A 88 4.64 -10.44 9.34
C GLY A 88 4.15 -11.55 10.28
N SER A 89 3.45 -11.15 11.35
CA SER A 89 2.70 -12.08 12.21
C SER A 89 1.35 -12.39 11.58
N ASP A 90 0.85 -13.61 11.72
CA ASP A 90 -0.47 -14.00 11.18
C ASP A 90 -1.65 -13.29 11.86
N GLU A 91 -1.40 -12.68 13.02
CA GLU A 91 -2.36 -11.86 13.79
C GLU A 91 -2.22 -10.35 13.51
N ALA A 92 -1.25 -9.94 12.68
CA ALA A 92 -0.96 -8.54 12.43
C ALA A 92 -1.97 -7.89 11.44
N ALA A 93 -3.23 -7.76 11.86
CA ALA A 93 -4.31 -7.14 11.08
C ALA A 93 -4.31 -5.60 11.11
N GLY A 94 -3.13 -4.99 11.29
CA GLY A 94 -2.96 -3.54 11.30
C GLY A 94 -3.06 -2.91 9.91
N ASN A 95 -3.40 -1.63 9.85
CA ASN A 95 -3.55 -0.84 8.62
C ASN A 95 -2.22 -0.39 7.96
N GLY A 96 -1.07 -0.61 8.61
CA GLY A 96 0.24 -0.11 8.16
C GLY A 96 0.74 -0.68 6.82
N ALA A 97 0.19 -1.82 6.38
CA ALA A 97 0.41 -2.34 5.03
C ALA A 97 -0.36 -1.54 3.96
N LEU A 98 -1.61 -1.19 4.26
CA LEU A 98 -2.53 -0.52 3.32
C LEU A 98 -2.18 0.96 3.13
N MET A 99 -1.72 1.65 4.18
CA MET A 99 -1.38 3.08 4.13
C MET A 99 -0.22 3.44 3.18
N ARG A 100 0.53 2.45 2.71
CA ARG A 100 1.73 2.63 1.87
C ARG A 100 1.62 1.99 0.49
N LEU A 101 0.44 1.52 0.10
CA LEU A 101 0.26 0.55 -0.97
C LEU A 101 0.48 1.12 -2.39
N ALA A 102 0.03 2.35 -2.64
CA ALA A 102 -0.16 2.93 -3.97
C ALA A 102 1.00 2.74 -4.97
N PRO A 103 2.29 2.78 -4.59
CA PRO A 103 3.37 2.58 -5.55
C PRO A 103 3.25 1.27 -6.34
N VAL A 104 2.73 0.19 -5.74
CA VAL A 104 2.61 -1.11 -6.42
C VAL A 104 1.59 -1.07 -7.57
N PRO A 105 0.31 -0.75 -7.36
CA PRO A 105 -0.65 -0.69 -8.47
C PRO A 105 -0.32 0.42 -9.48
N LEU A 106 0.36 1.50 -9.08
CA LEU A 106 0.84 2.52 -10.02
C LEU A 106 1.95 1.97 -10.93
N PHE A 107 2.92 1.23 -10.39
CA PHE A 107 4.02 0.66 -11.17
C PHE A 107 3.55 -0.46 -12.11
N PHE A 108 2.70 -1.37 -11.62
CA PHE A 108 2.25 -2.54 -12.40
C PHE A 108 0.94 -2.30 -13.16
N HIS A 109 0.59 -1.04 -13.44
CA HIS A 109 -0.73 -0.67 -13.97
C HIS A 109 -1.10 -1.37 -15.30
N GLN A 110 -0.11 -1.70 -16.14
CA GLN A 110 -0.34 -2.42 -17.40
C GLN A 110 -0.69 -3.91 -17.22
N LYS A 111 -0.49 -4.45 -16.02
CA LYS A 111 -0.71 -5.87 -15.70
C LYS A 111 -1.59 -5.97 -14.45
N PRO A 112 -2.90 -5.68 -14.56
CA PRO A 112 -3.86 -5.61 -13.44
C PRO A 112 -3.74 -6.74 -12.42
N GLN A 113 -3.67 -7.96 -12.93
CA GLN A 113 -3.58 -9.13 -12.08
C GLN A 113 -2.28 -9.18 -11.27
N VAL A 114 -1.15 -8.82 -11.88
CA VAL A 114 0.16 -8.75 -11.22
C VAL A 114 0.15 -7.64 -10.17
N ALA A 115 -0.41 -6.48 -10.50
CA ALA A 115 -0.57 -5.37 -9.55
C ALA A 115 -1.35 -5.80 -8.29
N VAL A 116 -2.45 -6.53 -8.47
CA VAL A 116 -3.26 -7.05 -7.35
C VAL A 116 -2.48 -8.08 -6.53
N ASP A 117 -1.82 -9.04 -7.19
CA ASP A 117 -1.04 -10.08 -6.50
C ASP A 117 0.11 -9.46 -5.68
N PHE A 118 0.88 -8.54 -6.28
CA PHE A 118 1.97 -7.83 -5.60
C PHE A 118 1.48 -6.88 -4.52
N SER A 119 0.26 -6.34 -4.65
CA SER A 119 -0.35 -5.53 -3.59
C SER A 119 -0.54 -6.35 -2.32
N GLY A 120 -1.04 -7.58 -2.44
CA GLY A 120 -1.12 -8.52 -1.32
C GLY A 120 0.25 -8.85 -0.74
N ILE A 121 1.21 -9.27 -1.58
CA ILE A 121 2.54 -9.69 -1.12
C ILE A 121 3.27 -8.54 -0.39
N SER A 122 3.24 -7.32 -0.94
CA SER A 122 3.85 -6.12 -0.35
C SER A 122 3.31 -5.78 1.05
N GLY A 123 2.03 -6.08 1.31
CA GLY A 123 1.46 -6.01 2.66
C GLY A 123 1.92 -7.16 3.54
N GLY A 124 1.77 -8.39 3.02
CA GLY A 124 2.02 -9.67 3.68
C GLY A 124 3.41 -9.83 4.30
N ILE A 125 4.44 -9.24 3.68
CA ILE A 125 5.81 -9.30 4.22
C ILE A 125 5.98 -8.67 5.60
N THR A 126 5.05 -7.78 6.01
CA THR A 126 5.07 -7.14 7.35
C THR A 126 3.80 -7.36 8.17
N HIS A 127 2.68 -7.65 7.50
CA HIS A 127 1.37 -7.87 8.11
C HIS A 127 0.82 -9.19 7.58
N GLY A 128 1.08 -10.29 8.30
CA GLY A 128 0.80 -11.65 7.82
C GLY A 128 -0.68 -12.04 7.88
N ASP A 129 -1.51 -11.27 8.58
CA ASP A 129 -2.94 -11.53 8.67
C ASP A 129 -3.62 -11.43 7.30
N LYS A 130 -4.46 -12.42 6.97
CA LYS A 130 -5.17 -12.52 5.69
C LYS A 130 -6.04 -11.29 5.40
N ARG A 131 -6.55 -10.60 6.42
CA ARG A 131 -7.30 -9.34 6.26
C ARG A 131 -6.42 -8.21 5.75
N ALA A 132 -5.20 -8.08 6.27
CA ALA A 132 -4.27 -7.04 5.80
C ALA A 132 -3.81 -7.34 4.36
N TYR A 133 -3.52 -8.60 4.07
CA TYR A 133 -3.19 -9.07 2.72
C TYR A 133 -4.33 -8.79 1.71
N ASP A 134 -5.56 -9.20 2.04
CA ASP A 134 -6.72 -9.03 1.15
C ASP A 134 -7.21 -7.58 1.06
N ALA A 135 -7.06 -6.78 2.13
CA ALA A 135 -7.30 -5.35 2.06
C ALA A 135 -6.38 -4.69 1.01
N CYS A 136 -5.10 -5.07 0.99
CA CYS A 136 -4.17 -4.57 -0.02
C CYS A 136 -4.53 -5.04 -1.42
N ARG A 137 -4.92 -6.31 -1.60
CA ARG A 137 -5.38 -6.82 -2.90
C ARG A 137 -6.60 -6.07 -3.42
N TYR A 138 -7.62 -5.90 -2.58
CA TYR A 138 -8.84 -5.19 -2.95
C TYR A 138 -8.55 -3.72 -3.27
N TYR A 139 -7.77 -3.05 -2.45
CA TYR A 139 -7.44 -1.64 -2.67
C TYR A 139 -6.57 -1.42 -3.91
N GLY A 140 -5.62 -2.33 -4.16
CA GLY A 140 -4.86 -2.37 -5.40
C GLY A 140 -5.77 -2.54 -6.62
N ALA A 141 -6.77 -3.41 -6.54
CA ALA A 141 -7.77 -3.60 -7.60
C ALA A 141 -8.59 -2.34 -7.88
N LEU A 142 -8.98 -1.59 -6.83
CA LEU A 142 -9.66 -0.30 -6.97
C LEU A 142 -8.78 0.74 -7.69
N ILE A 143 -7.52 0.88 -7.29
CA ILE A 143 -6.58 1.82 -7.95
C ILE A 143 -6.39 1.43 -9.42
N ILE A 144 -6.21 0.15 -9.73
CA ILE A 144 -6.08 -0.34 -11.11
C ILE A 144 -7.33 -0.04 -11.94
N ALA A 145 -8.52 -0.27 -11.38
CA ALA A 145 -9.77 0.02 -12.07
C ALA A 145 -9.92 1.52 -12.40
N VAL A 146 -9.46 2.40 -11.50
CA VAL A 146 -9.40 3.84 -11.76
C VAL A 146 -8.47 4.16 -12.92
N LEU A 147 -7.25 3.60 -12.91
CA LEU A 147 -6.23 3.88 -13.93
C LEU A 147 -6.63 3.38 -15.33
N LEU A 148 -7.34 2.25 -15.41
CA LEU A 148 -7.66 1.62 -16.70
C LEU A 148 -9.06 1.94 -17.23
N ASN A 149 -10.07 1.97 -16.36
CA ASN A 149 -11.44 1.83 -16.84
C ASN A 149 -12.22 3.15 -16.93
N LYS A 150 -11.64 4.29 -16.55
CA LYS A 150 -12.30 5.62 -16.54
C LYS A 150 -13.75 5.58 -16.00
N VAL A 151 -14.04 4.64 -15.10
CA VAL A 151 -15.38 4.42 -14.57
C VAL A 151 -15.73 5.53 -13.60
N GLY A 152 -17.01 5.90 -13.56
CA GLY A 152 -17.51 6.82 -12.56
C GLY A 152 -17.38 6.23 -11.15
N LYS A 153 -17.28 7.10 -10.15
CA LYS A 153 -17.11 6.71 -8.75
C LYS A 153 -18.21 5.76 -8.23
N ASP A 154 -19.45 6.01 -8.63
CA ASP A 154 -20.60 5.18 -8.20
C ASP A 154 -20.51 3.76 -8.75
N GLN A 155 -20.05 3.61 -10.00
CA GLN A 155 -19.81 2.31 -10.61
C GLN A 155 -18.61 1.62 -9.96
N LEU A 156 -17.49 2.32 -9.78
CA LEU A 156 -16.29 1.77 -9.13
C LEU A 156 -16.58 1.15 -7.75
N LEU A 157 -17.50 1.77 -7.01
CA LEU A 157 -17.86 1.38 -5.65
C LEU A 157 -19.17 0.55 -5.58
N SER A 158 -19.67 0.05 -6.71
CA SER A 158 -20.88 -0.78 -6.75
C SER A 158 -20.58 -2.25 -6.43
N GLU A 159 -21.53 -2.93 -5.81
CA GLU A 159 -21.43 -4.38 -5.56
C GLU A 159 -21.36 -5.17 -6.86
N GLU A 160 -22.04 -4.68 -7.91
CA GLU A 160 -22.05 -5.29 -9.22
C GLU A 160 -20.68 -5.20 -9.89
N PHE A 161 -20.00 -4.04 -9.81
CA PHE A 161 -18.64 -3.89 -10.35
C PHE A 161 -17.62 -4.72 -9.57
N TYR A 162 -17.76 -4.80 -8.25
CA TYR A 162 -16.95 -5.74 -7.46
C TYR A 162 -17.15 -7.18 -7.92
N SER A 163 -18.40 -7.63 -8.02
CA SER A 163 -18.74 -9.03 -8.31
C SER A 163 -18.38 -9.44 -9.73
N ASN A 164 -18.61 -8.54 -10.70
CA ASN A 164 -18.44 -8.83 -12.12
C ASN A 164 -17.04 -8.49 -12.62
N GLU A 165 -16.36 -7.46 -12.10
CA GLU A 165 -15.07 -7.01 -12.64
C GLU A 165 -13.91 -7.24 -11.67
N LEU A 166 -13.96 -6.66 -10.46
CA LEU A 166 -12.81 -6.74 -9.54
C LEU A 166 -12.53 -8.16 -9.07
N LYS A 167 -13.57 -8.96 -8.81
CA LYS A 167 -13.42 -10.33 -8.32
C LYS A 167 -12.66 -11.24 -9.30
N LYS A 168 -12.72 -10.95 -10.60
CA LYS A 168 -11.94 -11.68 -11.63
C LYS A 168 -10.44 -11.52 -11.40
N LEU A 169 -10.00 -10.38 -10.84
CA LEU A 169 -8.60 -10.11 -10.53
C LEU A 169 -8.06 -10.88 -9.32
N PHE A 170 -8.87 -11.73 -8.69
CA PHE A 170 -8.44 -12.51 -7.53
C PHE A 170 -8.14 -13.99 -7.85
N LYS A 171 -8.19 -14.39 -9.13
CA LYS A 171 -7.84 -15.77 -9.59
C LYS A 171 -8.54 -16.90 -8.83
N GLY A 172 -9.76 -16.66 -8.35
CA GLY A 172 -10.51 -17.66 -7.57
C GLY A 172 -10.06 -17.80 -6.10
N ASP A 173 -9.09 -17.02 -5.63
CA ASP A 173 -8.78 -16.89 -4.19
C ASP A 173 -9.66 -15.77 -3.60
N PRO A 174 -10.77 -16.10 -2.89
CA PRO A 174 -11.71 -15.10 -2.39
C PRO A 174 -11.05 -14.21 -1.32
N LEU A 175 -11.57 -12.98 -1.21
CA LEU A 175 -11.19 -12.09 -0.12
C LEU A 175 -11.67 -12.65 1.22
N HIS A 176 -10.93 -12.35 2.29
CA HIS A 176 -11.39 -12.58 3.64
C HIS A 176 -12.81 -12.00 3.85
N PRO A 177 -13.73 -12.69 4.56
CA PRO A 177 -15.13 -12.27 4.69
C PRO A 177 -15.34 -10.82 5.15
N GLU A 178 -14.51 -10.34 6.09
CA GLU A 178 -14.56 -8.95 6.55
C GLU A 178 -14.17 -7.93 5.47
N ILE A 179 -13.22 -8.27 4.59
CA ILE A 179 -12.84 -7.41 3.46
C ILE A 179 -13.88 -7.50 2.34
N GLU A 180 -14.43 -8.69 2.08
CA GLU A 180 -15.53 -8.85 1.13
C GLU A 180 -16.77 -8.04 1.57
N LYS A 181 -17.07 -7.98 2.86
CA LYS A 181 -18.14 -7.13 3.40
C LYS A 181 -17.92 -5.64 3.07
N VAL A 182 -16.68 -5.16 3.19
CA VAL A 182 -16.32 -3.80 2.79
C VAL A 182 -16.45 -3.63 1.27
N ALA A 183 -15.99 -4.60 0.49
CA ALA A 183 -16.06 -4.57 -0.97
C ALA A 183 -17.51 -4.56 -1.51
N ARG A 184 -18.45 -5.15 -0.76
CA ARG A 184 -19.89 -5.09 -1.01
C ARG A 184 -20.57 -3.81 -0.52
N GLY A 185 -19.82 -2.88 0.06
CA GLY A 185 -20.30 -1.52 0.35
C GLY A 185 -20.72 -1.27 1.79
N SER A 186 -20.19 -2.00 2.79
CA SER A 186 -20.49 -1.70 4.21
C SER A 186 -20.14 -0.27 4.64
N PHE A 187 -19.24 0.39 3.90
CA PHE A 187 -18.88 1.79 4.06
C PHE A 187 -19.98 2.79 3.61
N LYS A 188 -21.05 2.37 2.94
CA LYS A 188 -22.09 3.27 2.41
C LYS A 188 -23.08 3.72 3.49
N LYS A 189 -22.58 4.45 4.48
CA LYS A 189 -23.32 4.93 5.64
C LYS A 189 -23.50 6.45 5.61
N ARG A 190 -24.67 6.95 6.00
CA ARG A 190 -25.04 8.37 5.78
C ARG A 190 -24.35 9.31 6.76
N LYS A 191 -24.22 8.90 8.03
CA LYS A 191 -23.78 9.74 9.16
C LYS A 191 -22.35 9.43 9.65
N GLY A 192 -21.56 8.65 8.90
CA GLY A 192 -20.16 8.39 9.24
C GLY A 192 -19.99 7.80 10.64
N TYR A 193 -19.40 8.58 11.56
CA TYR A 193 -19.14 8.17 12.94
C TYR A 193 -20.41 7.71 13.68
N ASP A 194 -21.55 8.37 13.51
CA ASP A 194 -22.79 7.98 14.20
C ASP A 194 -23.33 6.63 13.71
N ASP A 195 -23.04 6.25 12.47
CA ASP A 195 -23.44 4.96 11.87
C ASP A 195 -22.35 3.88 12.07
N GLY A 196 -21.34 4.14 12.89
CA GLY A 196 -20.31 3.17 13.26
C GLY A 196 -19.11 3.10 12.31
N ILE A 197 -18.90 4.09 11.43
CA ILE A 197 -17.61 4.21 10.70
C ILE A 197 -16.53 4.61 11.69
N ARG A 198 -15.43 3.87 11.75
CA ARG A 198 -14.29 4.13 12.64
C ARG A 198 -13.01 4.03 11.84
N GLY A 199 -12.17 5.05 11.85
CA GLY A 199 -10.85 5.01 11.22
C GLY A 199 -9.80 4.57 12.23
N LYS A 200 -9.83 3.32 12.70
CA LYS A 200 -8.89 2.80 13.72
C LYS A 200 -7.75 2.00 13.10
N GLY A 201 -6.72 1.71 13.90
CA GLY A 201 -5.55 0.88 13.53
C GLY A 201 -5.84 -0.50 12.94
N TYR A 202 -7.07 -1.02 13.08
CA TYR A 202 -7.52 -2.25 12.43
C TYR A 202 -7.79 -2.03 10.94
N VAL A 203 -7.19 -2.86 10.08
CA VAL A 203 -7.20 -2.64 8.62
C VAL A 203 -8.61 -2.57 8.01
N VAL A 204 -9.56 -3.39 8.50
CA VAL A 204 -10.95 -3.39 8.01
C VAL A 204 -11.62 -2.04 8.29
N ASN A 205 -11.42 -1.51 9.51
CA ASN A 205 -11.97 -0.22 9.93
C ASN A 205 -11.37 0.93 9.13
N SER A 206 -10.04 0.98 9.00
CA SER A 206 -9.35 1.99 8.19
C SER A 206 -9.79 1.98 6.72
N LEU A 207 -9.89 0.79 6.12
CA LEU A 207 -10.35 0.64 4.74
C LEU A 207 -11.81 1.12 4.58
N GLU A 208 -12.70 0.69 5.48
CA GLU A 208 -14.11 1.11 5.47
C GLU A 208 -14.24 2.64 5.62
N ALA A 209 -13.47 3.25 6.53
CA ALA A 209 -13.46 4.69 6.75
C ALA A 209 -12.95 5.48 5.54
N ALA A 210 -11.85 5.06 4.93
CA ALA A 210 -11.30 5.71 3.75
C ALA A 210 -12.27 5.63 2.55
N LEU A 211 -12.90 4.48 2.34
CA LEU A 211 -13.91 4.30 1.28
C LEU A 211 -15.20 5.06 1.56
N TRP A 212 -15.61 5.19 2.83
CA TRP A 212 -16.74 6.04 3.20
C TRP A 212 -16.48 7.50 2.82
N ALA A 213 -15.32 8.04 3.19
CA ALA A 213 -14.96 9.43 2.89
C ALA A 213 -14.91 9.66 1.37
N PHE A 214 -14.34 8.72 0.61
CA PHE A 214 -14.31 8.77 -0.85
C PHE A 214 -15.70 8.65 -1.48
N TRP A 215 -16.54 7.73 -1.01
CA TRP A 215 -17.91 7.56 -1.50
C TRP A 215 -18.77 8.80 -1.24
N LYS A 216 -18.69 9.38 -0.04
CA LYS A 216 -19.57 10.44 0.43
C LYS A 216 -19.33 11.81 -0.23
N THR A 217 -18.11 12.08 -0.67
CA THR A 217 -17.66 13.44 -1.07
C THR A 217 -17.43 13.59 -2.57
N LYS A 218 -17.46 14.80 -3.12
CA LYS A 218 -17.34 14.98 -4.59
C LYS A 218 -15.97 15.46 -5.03
N THR A 219 -15.16 15.99 -4.12
CA THR A 219 -13.82 16.49 -4.40
C THR A 219 -12.79 15.85 -3.48
N PHE A 220 -11.52 15.91 -3.90
CA PHE A 220 -10.40 15.46 -3.05
C PHE A 220 -10.39 16.19 -1.69
N LYS A 221 -10.60 17.51 -1.73
CA LYS A 221 -10.57 18.38 -0.55
C LYS A 221 -11.62 17.96 0.49
N GLU A 222 -12.87 17.82 0.04
CA GLU A 222 -13.98 17.40 0.90
C GLU A 222 -13.70 16.04 1.55
N GLY A 223 -13.30 15.03 0.75
CA GLY A 223 -13.08 13.70 1.29
C GLY A 223 -11.87 13.59 2.20
N ALA A 224 -10.80 14.35 1.93
CA ALA A 224 -9.66 14.42 2.84
C ALA A 224 -10.06 15.01 4.20
N ILE A 225 -10.89 16.07 4.20
CA ILE A 225 -11.42 16.68 5.43
C ILE A 225 -12.31 15.68 6.18
N GLU A 226 -13.21 14.97 5.50
CA GLU A 226 -14.05 13.93 6.12
C GLU A 226 -13.21 12.79 6.71
N ALA A 227 -12.19 12.32 5.99
CA ALA A 227 -11.31 11.26 6.46
C ALA A 227 -10.55 11.65 7.74
N VAL A 228 -10.09 12.90 7.84
CA VAL A 228 -9.41 13.43 9.04
C VAL A 228 -10.42 13.68 10.18
N ASN A 229 -11.58 14.26 9.87
CA ASN A 229 -12.59 14.62 10.88
C ASN A 229 -13.32 13.42 11.50
N LEU A 230 -13.19 12.21 10.92
CA LEU A 230 -13.62 10.98 11.59
C LEU A 230 -12.90 10.74 12.94
N GLY A 231 -11.74 11.35 13.15
CA GLY A 231 -10.92 11.13 14.34
C GLY A 231 -10.25 9.75 14.33
N ASP A 232 -9.94 9.24 15.52
CA ASP A 232 -9.19 8.00 15.71
C ASP A 232 -7.79 8.06 15.06
N ASP A 233 -7.47 7.14 14.15
CA ASP A 233 -6.22 7.02 13.38
C ASP A 233 -6.33 7.85 12.08
N THR A 234 -6.31 9.18 12.27
CA THR A 234 -6.62 10.16 11.23
C THR A 234 -5.61 10.20 10.10
N ASP A 235 -4.32 10.08 10.42
CA ASP A 235 -3.21 10.13 9.46
C ASP A 235 -3.26 8.90 8.55
N THR A 236 -3.46 7.71 9.10
CA THR A 236 -3.59 6.49 8.28
C THR A 236 -4.85 6.53 7.43
N THR A 237 -5.99 6.92 8.00
CA THR A 237 -7.26 6.98 7.25
C THR A 237 -7.17 7.95 6.09
N ALA A 238 -6.60 9.14 6.31
CA ALA A 238 -6.37 10.15 5.27
C ALA A 238 -5.33 9.69 4.23
N ALA A 239 -4.27 9.00 4.65
CA ALA A 239 -3.27 8.44 3.74
C ALA A 239 -3.85 7.33 2.85
N ILE A 240 -4.73 6.48 3.37
CA ILE A 240 -5.44 5.47 2.57
C ILE A 240 -6.36 6.21 1.59
N TYR A 241 -7.26 7.07 2.07
CA TYR A 241 -8.14 7.88 1.22
C TYR A 241 -7.39 8.57 0.07
N GLY A 242 -6.27 9.23 0.39
CA GLY A 242 -5.49 10.04 -0.55
C GLY A 242 -4.94 9.23 -1.72
N GLN A 243 -4.66 7.94 -1.53
CA GLN A 243 -4.16 7.07 -2.59
C GLN A 243 -5.22 6.85 -3.70
N LEU A 244 -6.43 6.41 -3.32
CA LEU A 244 -7.50 6.16 -4.30
C LEU A 244 -8.09 7.48 -4.83
N ALA A 245 -8.33 8.45 -3.96
CA ALA A 245 -8.87 9.75 -4.36
C ALA A 245 -7.89 10.50 -5.27
N GLY A 246 -6.58 10.44 -4.99
CA GLY A 246 -5.55 11.02 -5.85
C GLY A 246 -5.49 10.38 -7.22
N ALA A 247 -5.58 9.04 -7.29
CA ALA A 247 -5.68 8.32 -8.56
C ALA A 247 -6.95 8.70 -9.34
N PHE A 248 -8.09 8.89 -8.65
CA PHE A 248 -9.39 9.16 -9.27
C PHE A 248 -9.55 10.60 -9.74
N TYR A 249 -9.26 11.58 -8.88
CA TYR A 249 -9.42 13.00 -9.21
C TYR A 249 -8.25 13.55 -10.03
N GLY A 250 -7.07 12.93 -9.92
CA GLY A 250 -5.85 13.36 -10.60
C GLY A 250 -5.15 14.52 -9.90
N TYR A 251 -3.83 14.61 -10.12
CA TYR A 251 -2.94 15.56 -9.45
C TYR A 251 -3.37 17.03 -9.60
N THR A 252 -3.85 17.42 -10.78
CA THR A 252 -4.28 18.80 -11.08
C THR A 252 -5.56 19.23 -10.35
N LYS A 253 -6.28 18.29 -9.72
CA LYS A 253 -7.49 18.58 -8.94
C LYS A 253 -7.24 18.62 -7.44
N LEU A 254 -6.00 18.39 -7.00
CA LEU A 254 -5.61 18.53 -5.61
C LEU A 254 -5.48 20.02 -5.24
N PRO A 255 -5.78 20.43 -3.99
CA PRO A 255 -5.67 21.83 -3.56
C PRO A 255 -4.21 22.32 -3.63
N PRO A 256 -3.89 23.33 -4.47
CA PRO A 256 -2.51 23.81 -4.63
C PRO A 256 -1.91 24.31 -3.31
N GLU A 257 -2.73 24.92 -2.45
CA GLU A 257 -2.31 25.41 -1.14
C GLU A 257 -1.81 24.30 -0.22
N TRP A 258 -2.33 23.07 -0.36
CA TRP A 258 -1.89 21.92 0.42
C TRP A 258 -0.65 21.27 -0.18
N ILE A 259 -0.62 21.09 -1.50
CA ILE A 259 0.51 20.47 -2.19
C ILE A 259 1.80 21.26 -1.96
N ASN A 260 1.72 22.60 -1.98
CA ASN A 260 2.87 23.47 -1.79
C ASN A 260 3.47 23.40 -0.37
N MET A 261 2.74 22.84 0.60
CA MET A 261 3.23 22.61 1.95
C MET A 261 3.81 21.21 2.15
N VAL A 262 3.69 20.30 1.17
CA VAL A 262 4.19 18.93 1.30
C VAL A 262 5.72 18.94 1.31
N TYR A 263 6.29 18.41 2.39
CA TYR A 263 7.73 18.22 2.50
C TYR A 263 8.27 17.36 1.35
N ALA A 264 9.42 17.75 0.79
CA ALA A 264 10.07 17.06 -0.32
C ALA A 264 9.18 16.86 -1.57
N LYS A 265 8.22 17.75 -1.81
CA LYS A 265 7.30 17.71 -2.98
C LYS A 265 8.00 17.35 -4.29
N LEU A 266 9.05 18.09 -4.67
CA LEU A 266 9.77 17.87 -5.94
C LEU A 266 10.36 16.45 -6.03
N PHE A 267 10.90 15.94 -4.93
CA PHE A 267 11.41 14.57 -4.87
C PHE A 267 10.29 13.53 -5.08
N ILE A 268 9.12 13.75 -4.45
CA ILE A 268 7.96 12.87 -4.62
C ILE A 268 7.45 12.91 -6.06
N GLU A 269 7.36 14.10 -6.67
CA GLU A 269 6.98 14.27 -8.07
C GLU A 269 7.93 13.51 -9.01
N CYS A 270 9.24 13.70 -8.87
CA CYS A 270 10.22 12.96 -9.68
C CYS A 270 10.14 11.44 -9.47
N LEU A 271 9.94 10.98 -8.23
CA LEU A 271 9.79 9.55 -7.96
C LEU A 271 8.51 8.97 -8.60
N CYS A 272 7.42 9.73 -8.63
CA CYS A 272 6.19 9.35 -9.33
C CYS A 272 6.39 9.29 -10.86
N GLU A 273 7.15 10.21 -11.44
CA GLU A 273 7.52 10.17 -12.87
C GLU A 273 8.34 8.92 -13.19
N TRP A 274 9.29 8.54 -12.34
CA TRP A 274 10.05 7.30 -12.49
C TRP A 274 9.16 6.05 -12.36
N ILE A 275 8.22 6.03 -11.42
CA ILE A 275 7.23 4.94 -11.33
C ILE A 275 6.44 4.82 -12.64
N ALA A 276 5.96 5.94 -13.18
CA ALA A 276 5.19 5.92 -14.42
C ALA A 276 6.04 5.46 -15.60
N TYR A 277 7.28 5.95 -15.71
CA TYR A 277 8.21 5.57 -16.76
C TYR A 277 8.58 4.08 -16.69
N GLU A 278 9.13 3.61 -15.57
CA GLU A 278 9.55 2.21 -15.41
C GLU A 278 8.35 1.25 -15.49
N GLY A 279 7.22 1.62 -14.88
CA GLY A 279 5.97 0.87 -14.96
C GLY A 279 5.46 0.74 -16.39
N SER A 280 5.65 1.78 -17.22
CA SER A 280 5.27 1.74 -18.62
C SER A 280 6.11 0.78 -19.48
N GLN A 281 7.35 0.53 -19.05
CA GLN A 281 8.31 -0.36 -19.71
C GLN A 281 8.27 -1.77 -19.13
N TRP A 282 7.55 -1.99 -18.03
CA TRP A 282 7.61 -3.26 -17.31
C TRP A 282 6.97 -4.40 -18.11
N ASN A 283 7.72 -5.50 -18.23
CA ASN A 283 7.25 -6.73 -18.84
C ASN A 283 7.74 -7.93 -18.02
N SER A 284 6.89 -8.93 -17.84
CA SER A 284 7.15 -10.12 -17.02
C SER A 284 8.22 -11.07 -17.59
N LYS A 285 8.85 -10.71 -18.72
CA LYS A 285 9.88 -11.50 -19.40
C LYS A 285 11.31 -11.03 -19.13
N LYS A 286 11.51 -9.94 -18.38
CA LYS A 286 12.82 -9.50 -17.85
C LYS A 286 12.99 -10.03 -16.44
#